data_AF-A0A932Q4Y7-F1
#
_entry.id   AF-A0A932Q4Y7-F1
#
_cell.length_a   1.000
_cell.length_b   1.000
_cell.length_c   1.000
_cell.angle_alpha   90.00
_cell.angle_beta   90.00
_cell.angle_gamma   90.00
#
_symmetry.space_group_name_H-M   'P 1'
#
loop_
_entity.id
_entity.type
_entity.pdbx_description
1 polymer ?
#
loop_
_entity_poly.entity_id
_entity_poly.type
_entity_poly.pdbx_seq_one_letter_code
_entity_poly.pdbx_strand_id
1 'polypeptide(L)'
;MHETSSTTTKLELGRRLFSARSAAGDVLRPRLNHALPVASMESELELRRLVHVETQRMRALDAQPEATERRLLELAQGLVPPTISALAKLAMDVATPADEKFMAVYLIARAAAAEPAAAALAKVALSAAAGAAHGLQSAEAQLNPEKASFERVLRAQAIEGLSTLRESTLAKATLSRLAAEEPSKFIRARATLALRVLNGEEPVSLKERDEEQLAHLVNSKTTKSEKD
;
A
#
# COMPACT_ATOMS: atom_id res chain seq x y z
N MET A 1 48.63 -8.11 -45.96
CA MET A 1 48.75 -7.76 -44.53
C MET A 1 47.38 -7.94 -43.90
N HIS A 2 47.34 -8.73 -42.83
CA HIS A 2 46.13 -9.25 -42.19
C HIS A 2 45.27 -8.16 -41.54
N GLU A 3 43.95 -8.31 -41.62
CA GLU A 3 42.97 -8.08 -40.52
C GLU A 3 41.55 -8.04 -41.10
N THR A 4 40.67 -8.98 -40.70
CA THR A 4 39.20 -8.82 -40.60
C THR A 4 38.51 -10.14 -40.22
N SER A 5 39.05 -10.90 -39.25
CA SER A 5 38.42 -12.17 -38.79
C SER A 5 38.19 -12.23 -37.28
N SER A 6 37.77 -11.12 -36.64
CA SER A 6 37.54 -11.09 -35.18
C SER A 6 36.22 -10.46 -34.73
N THR A 7 35.46 -9.82 -35.62
CA THR A 7 34.22 -9.11 -35.25
C THR A 7 32.95 -9.95 -35.40
N THR A 8 32.95 -10.96 -36.28
CA THR A 8 31.74 -11.79 -36.55
C THR A 8 31.43 -12.76 -35.41
N THR A 9 32.44 -13.29 -34.71
CA THR A 9 32.27 -14.24 -33.61
C THR A 9 31.76 -13.59 -32.32
N LYS A 10 32.09 -12.32 -32.04
CA LYS A 10 31.60 -11.61 -30.85
C LYS A 10 30.11 -11.24 -30.96
N LEU A 11 29.63 -10.94 -32.17
CA LEU A 11 28.21 -10.63 -32.43
C LEU A 11 27.32 -11.87 -32.37
N GLU A 12 27.80 -13.03 -32.82
CA GLU A 12 27.06 -14.30 -32.67
C GLU A 12 27.05 -14.81 -31.22
N LEU A 13 28.14 -14.62 -30.46
CA LEU A 13 28.16 -14.95 -29.02
C LEU A 13 27.21 -14.04 -28.23
N GLY A 14 27.15 -12.75 -28.58
CA GLY A 14 26.22 -11.78 -27.99
C GLY A 14 24.76 -12.15 -28.25
N ARG A 15 24.41 -12.57 -29.48
CA ARG A 15 23.05 -13.03 -29.82
C ARG A 15 22.68 -14.35 -29.13
N ARG A 16 23.61 -15.30 -28.99
CA ARG A 16 23.36 -16.56 -28.26
C ARG A 16 23.22 -16.34 -26.75
N LEU A 17 23.98 -15.43 -26.15
CA LEU A 17 23.83 -15.05 -24.75
C LEU A 17 22.54 -14.27 -24.50
N PHE A 18 22.09 -13.42 -25.43
CA PHE A 18 20.82 -12.72 -25.32
C PHE A 18 19.62 -13.67 -25.49
N SER A 19 19.72 -14.64 -26.40
CA SER A 19 18.73 -15.72 -26.58
C SER A 19 18.67 -16.66 -25.37
N ALA A 20 19.82 -17.03 -24.78
CA ALA A 20 19.85 -17.85 -23.57
C ALA A 20 19.37 -17.09 -22.32
N ARG A 21 19.58 -15.77 -22.24
CA ARG A 21 19.06 -14.93 -21.14
C ARG A 21 17.57 -14.65 -21.27
N SER A 22 17.05 -14.55 -22.50
CA SER A 22 15.61 -14.52 -22.78
C SER A 22 14.94 -15.87 -22.48
N ALA A 23 15.59 -16.99 -22.80
CA ALA A 23 15.09 -18.32 -22.48
C ALA A 23 15.18 -18.64 -20.97
N ALA A 24 16.22 -18.17 -20.27
CA ALA A 24 16.33 -18.33 -18.82
C ALA A 24 15.37 -17.40 -18.04
N GLY A 25 14.99 -16.26 -18.62
CA GLY A 25 13.95 -15.38 -18.07
C GLY A 25 12.53 -15.95 -18.15
N ASP A 26 12.31 -16.95 -19.02
CA ASP A 26 11.03 -17.66 -19.15
C ASP A 26 10.90 -18.88 -18.23
N VAL A 27 12.00 -19.36 -17.62
CA VAL A 27 12.00 -20.55 -16.74
C VAL A 27 11.64 -20.21 -15.28
N LEU A 28 11.55 -18.92 -14.93
CA LEU A 28 11.06 -18.45 -13.63
C LEU A 28 9.80 -17.59 -13.73
N ARG A 29 9.01 -17.74 -14.80
CA ARG A 29 7.60 -17.34 -14.74
C ARG A 29 6.86 -18.46 -14.02
N PRO A 30 6.42 -18.32 -12.76
CA PRO A 30 5.37 -19.20 -12.28
C PRO A 30 4.22 -19.03 -13.28
N ARG A 31 3.88 -20.13 -13.97
CA ARG A 31 2.67 -20.25 -14.78
C ARG A 31 1.46 -20.16 -13.84
N LEU A 32 1.22 -18.98 -13.29
CA LEU A 32 -0.04 -18.57 -12.69
C LEU A 32 -0.87 -17.91 -13.80
N ASN A 33 -1.06 -18.64 -14.90
CA ASN A 33 -2.05 -18.33 -15.95
C ASN A 33 -3.41 -18.99 -15.65
N HIS A 34 -3.54 -19.61 -14.47
CA HIS A 34 -4.83 -19.94 -13.90
C HIS A 34 -4.98 -19.03 -12.70
N ALA A 35 -5.99 -18.16 -12.75
CA ALA A 35 -6.54 -17.54 -11.56
C ALA A 35 -6.91 -18.68 -10.61
N LEU A 36 -6.00 -19.04 -9.71
CA LEU A 36 -6.37 -19.82 -8.55
C LEU A 36 -7.41 -18.96 -7.83
N PRO A 37 -8.65 -19.45 -7.67
CA PRO A 37 -9.64 -18.68 -6.97
C PRO A 37 -9.08 -18.40 -5.58
N VAL A 38 -8.96 -17.12 -5.24
CA VAL A 38 -8.47 -16.65 -3.93
C VAL A 38 -9.26 -17.33 -2.78
N ALA A 39 -10.50 -17.72 -3.06
CA ALA A 39 -11.37 -18.54 -2.22
C ALA A 39 -10.83 -19.93 -1.84
N SER A 40 -9.83 -20.47 -2.55
CA SER A 40 -9.20 -21.78 -2.30
C SER A 40 -7.84 -21.69 -1.61
N MET A 41 -7.33 -20.47 -1.35
CA MET A 41 -6.04 -20.29 -0.70
C MET A 41 -6.19 -20.50 0.81
N GLU A 42 -6.08 -21.75 1.23
CA GLU A 42 -6.16 -22.13 2.65
C GLU A 42 -4.82 -21.92 3.38
N SER A 43 -3.71 -21.77 2.66
CA SER A 43 -2.38 -21.64 3.26
C SER A 43 -1.83 -20.19 3.25
N GLU A 44 -1.30 -19.76 4.39
CA GLU A 44 -0.63 -18.46 4.55
C GLU A 44 0.58 -18.32 3.59
N LEU A 45 1.24 -19.44 3.28
CA LEU A 45 2.40 -19.48 2.40
C LEU A 45 2.04 -19.14 0.94
N GLU A 46 0.92 -19.68 0.44
CA GLU A 46 0.43 -19.37 -0.89
C GLU A 46 0.04 -17.89 -1.00
N LEU A 47 -0.59 -17.35 0.05
CA LEU A 47 -0.94 -15.93 0.11
C LEU A 47 0.30 -15.04 0.09
N ARG A 48 1.32 -15.35 0.90
CA ARG A 48 2.60 -14.63 0.88
C ARG A 48 3.24 -14.67 -0.52
N ARG A 49 3.22 -15.82 -1.19
CA ARG A 49 3.74 -15.96 -2.57
C ARG A 49 2.96 -15.12 -3.57
N LEU A 50 1.63 -15.10 -3.48
CA LEU A 50 0.79 -14.28 -4.36
C LEU A 50 1.10 -12.79 -4.17
N VAL A 51 1.09 -12.31 -2.93
CA VAL A 51 1.42 -10.91 -2.61
C VAL A 51 2.81 -10.55 -3.12
N HIS A 52 3.80 -11.40 -2.86
CA HIS A 52 5.16 -11.20 -3.35
C HIS A 52 5.22 -11.09 -4.88
N VAL A 53 4.59 -12.02 -5.61
CA VAL A 53 4.55 -12.01 -7.08
C VAL A 53 3.88 -10.75 -7.62
N GLU A 54 2.74 -10.34 -7.05
CA GLU A 54 2.05 -9.13 -7.49
C GLU A 54 2.86 -7.86 -7.18
N THR A 55 3.53 -7.81 -6.04
CA THR A 55 4.47 -6.72 -5.71
C THR A 55 5.64 -6.66 -6.71
N GLN A 56 6.24 -7.79 -7.09
CA GLN A 56 7.32 -7.81 -8.10
C GLN A 56 6.83 -7.35 -9.47
N ARG A 57 5.60 -7.73 -9.85
CA ARG A 57 4.98 -7.30 -11.11
C ARG A 57 4.74 -5.79 -11.14
N MET A 58 4.29 -5.19 -10.05
CA MET A 58 4.15 -3.74 -9.94
C MET A 58 5.48 -2.99 -9.97
N ARG A 59 6.55 -3.58 -9.44
CA ARG A 59 7.90 -2.98 -9.46
C ARG A 59 8.54 -2.99 -10.85
N ALA A 60 8.26 -4.03 -11.63
CA ALA A 60 8.57 -3.98 -13.05
C ALA A 60 7.72 -2.86 -13.65
N LEU A 61 8.34 -1.95 -14.42
CA LEU A 61 7.59 -0.98 -15.23
C LEU A 61 6.59 -1.75 -16.08
N ASP A 62 5.35 -1.80 -15.59
CA ASP A 62 4.35 -2.65 -16.21
C ASP A 62 4.00 -2.02 -17.55
N ALA A 63 4.15 -2.81 -18.60
CA ALA A 63 3.82 -2.36 -19.95
C ALA A 63 2.31 -2.10 -20.09
N GLN A 64 1.47 -2.59 -19.17
CA GLN A 64 0.01 -2.45 -19.18
C GLN A 64 -0.57 -2.17 -17.78
N PRO A 65 -0.46 -0.93 -17.27
CA PRO A 65 -0.92 -0.58 -15.92
C PRO A 65 -2.41 -0.84 -15.70
N GLU A 66 -3.25 -0.60 -16.72
CA GLU A 66 -4.70 -0.82 -16.62
C GLU A 66 -5.05 -2.32 -16.50
N ALA A 67 -4.27 -3.19 -17.15
CA ALA A 67 -4.47 -4.64 -17.06
C ALA A 67 -4.10 -5.17 -15.68
N THR A 68 -3.03 -4.63 -15.07
CA THR A 68 -2.66 -4.98 -13.69
C THR A 68 -3.68 -4.46 -12.69
N GLU A 69 -4.20 -3.25 -12.87
CA GLU A 69 -5.26 -2.74 -11.99
C GLU A 69 -6.51 -3.64 -12.04
N ARG A 70 -6.96 -4.05 -13.24
CA ARG A 70 -8.09 -4.98 -13.38
C ARG A 70 -7.82 -6.32 -12.68
N ARG A 71 -6.63 -6.90 -12.88
CA ARG A 71 -6.24 -8.15 -12.21
C ARG A 71 -6.26 -8.02 -10.69
N LEU A 72 -5.71 -6.93 -10.15
CA LEU A 72 -5.69 -6.70 -8.71
C LEU A 72 -7.09 -6.47 -8.15
N LEU A 73 -7.98 -5.82 -8.91
CA LEU A 73 -9.39 -5.69 -8.56
C LEU A 73 -10.10 -7.05 -8.54
N GLU A 74 -9.90 -7.88 -9.55
CA GLU A 74 -10.45 -9.24 -9.60
C GLU A 74 -9.96 -10.07 -8.41
N LEU A 75 -8.66 -10.01 -8.09
CA LEU A 75 -8.09 -10.67 -6.92
C LEU A 75 -8.72 -10.16 -5.62
N ALA A 76 -8.85 -8.85 -5.46
CA ALA A 76 -9.44 -8.26 -4.27
C ALA A 76 -10.91 -8.65 -4.10
N GLN A 77 -11.69 -8.63 -5.18
CA GLN A 77 -13.11 -9.02 -5.17
C GLN A 77 -13.31 -10.50 -4.82
N GLY A 78 -12.34 -11.37 -5.13
CA GLY A 78 -12.35 -12.78 -4.76
C GLY A 78 -11.91 -13.09 -3.32
N LEU A 79 -11.53 -12.09 -2.53
CA LEU A 79 -11.05 -12.30 -1.16
C LEU A 79 -12.16 -12.78 -0.22
N VAL A 80 -11.88 -13.88 0.49
CA VAL A 80 -12.74 -14.41 1.55
C VAL A 80 -12.25 -13.97 2.94
N PRO A 81 -13.11 -13.97 3.99
CA PRO A 81 -12.75 -13.44 5.31
C PRO A 81 -11.47 -14.03 5.93
N PRO A 82 -11.17 -15.35 5.82
CA PRO A 82 -9.90 -15.90 6.30
C PRO A 82 -8.68 -15.27 5.62
N THR A 83 -8.73 -15.10 4.29
CA THR A 83 -7.66 -14.49 3.49
C THR A 83 -7.47 -13.01 3.84
N ILE A 84 -8.56 -12.28 4.04
CA ILE A 84 -8.53 -10.88 4.49
C ILE A 84 -7.83 -10.76 5.85
N SER A 85 -8.15 -11.66 6.78
CA SER A 85 -7.50 -11.72 8.09
C SER A 85 -6.00 -12.01 7.98
N ALA A 86 -5.61 -12.93 7.09
CA ALA A 86 -4.21 -13.26 6.84
C ALA A 86 -3.44 -12.09 6.18
N LEU A 87 -4.05 -11.37 5.24
CA LEU A 87 -3.46 -10.15 4.66
C LEU A 87 -3.25 -9.07 5.73
N ALA A 88 -4.18 -8.91 6.69
CA ALA A 88 -4.00 -7.97 7.79
C ALA A 88 -2.81 -8.32 8.68
N LYS A 89 -2.62 -9.63 8.97
CA LYS A 89 -1.44 -10.12 9.69
C LYS A 89 -0.16 -9.82 8.92
N LEU A 90 -0.16 -10.08 7.60
CA LEU A 90 0.98 -9.82 6.73
C LEU A 90 1.36 -8.33 6.72
N ALA A 91 0.37 -7.43 6.65
CA ALA A 91 0.57 -5.98 6.70
C ALA A 91 1.20 -5.52 8.03
N MET A 92 0.89 -6.19 9.14
CA MET A 92 1.39 -5.86 10.48
C MET A 92 2.69 -6.57 10.86
N ASP A 93 3.07 -7.65 10.16
CA ASP A 93 4.26 -8.45 10.45
C ASP A 93 5.54 -7.61 10.20
N VAL A 94 6.42 -7.52 11.20
CA VAL A 94 7.66 -6.74 11.14
C VAL A 94 8.61 -7.29 10.06
N ALA A 95 8.58 -8.59 9.80
CA ALA A 95 9.46 -9.23 8.82
C ALA A 95 9.00 -9.00 7.37
N THR A 96 7.76 -8.58 7.15
CA THR A 96 7.23 -8.37 5.80
C THR A 96 7.83 -7.12 5.14
N PRO A 97 8.28 -7.21 3.87
CA PRO A 97 8.74 -6.06 3.11
C PRO A 97 7.68 -4.95 2.97
N ALA A 98 8.13 -3.70 2.94
CA ALA A 98 7.26 -2.51 2.85
C ALA A 98 6.20 -2.59 1.74
N ASP A 99 6.62 -2.96 0.52
CA ASP A 99 5.74 -2.99 -0.65
C ASP A 99 4.69 -4.10 -0.57
N GLU A 100 5.02 -5.21 0.11
CA GLU A 100 4.07 -6.31 0.34
C GLU A 100 3.02 -5.90 1.39
N LYS A 101 3.40 -5.10 2.39
CA LYS A 101 2.45 -4.50 3.34
C LYS A 101 1.49 -3.55 2.63
N PHE A 102 1.99 -2.71 1.72
CA PHE A 102 1.14 -1.83 0.92
C PHE A 102 0.20 -2.61 0.00
N MET A 103 0.70 -3.65 -0.66
CA MET A 103 -0.12 -4.53 -1.49
C MET A 103 -1.23 -5.20 -0.66
N ALA A 104 -0.93 -5.70 0.53
CA ALA A 104 -1.93 -6.29 1.41
C ALA A 104 -3.04 -5.27 1.77
N VAL A 105 -2.67 -4.06 2.18
CA VAL A 105 -3.64 -3.00 2.49
C VAL A 105 -4.45 -2.61 1.25
N TYR A 106 -3.81 -2.51 0.08
CA TYR A 106 -4.45 -2.21 -1.21
C TYR A 106 -5.54 -3.24 -1.55
N LEU A 107 -5.22 -4.53 -1.41
CA LEU A 107 -6.13 -5.63 -1.72
C LEU A 107 -7.31 -5.68 -0.73
N ILE A 108 -7.05 -5.49 0.57
CA ILE A 108 -8.12 -5.46 1.58
C ILE A 108 -9.09 -4.29 1.30
N ALA A 109 -8.58 -3.10 0.95
CA ALA A 109 -9.40 -1.93 0.67
C ALA A 109 -10.33 -2.06 -0.55
N ARG A 110 -10.13 -3.08 -1.39
CA ARG A 110 -10.94 -3.37 -2.58
C ARG A 110 -11.74 -4.67 -2.45
N ALA A 111 -11.71 -5.30 -1.29
CA ALA A 111 -12.42 -6.54 -1.07
C ALA A 111 -13.94 -6.34 -1.09
N ALA A 112 -14.66 -7.29 -1.69
CA ALA A 112 -16.13 -7.26 -1.72
C ALA A 112 -16.75 -7.49 -0.33
N ALA A 113 -16.07 -8.23 0.54
CA ALA A 113 -16.50 -8.49 1.91
C ALA A 113 -16.21 -7.27 2.82
N ALA A 114 -17.07 -6.25 2.74
CA ALA A 114 -16.86 -4.94 3.35
C ALA A 114 -16.60 -4.97 4.87
N GLU A 115 -17.40 -5.70 5.66
CA GLU A 115 -17.20 -5.73 7.12
C GLU A 115 -15.92 -6.48 7.55
N PRO A 116 -15.61 -7.68 7.02
CA PRO A 116 -14.30 -8.31 7.25
C PRO A 116 -13.12 -7.43 6.83
N ALA A 117 -13.23 -6.74 5.69
CA ALA A 117 -12.21 -5.83 5.20
C ALA A 117 -12.03 -4.63 6.14
N ALA A 118 -13.13 -4.04 6.61
CA ALA A 118 -13.10 -2.94 7.58
C ALA A 118 -12.46 -3.37 8.89
N ALA A 119 -12.76 -4.57 9.39
CA ALA A 119 -12.14 -5.11 10.59
C ALA A 119 -10.62 -5.32 10.43
N ALA A 120 -10.18 -5.78 9.26
CA ALA A 120 -8.78 -5.92 8.93
C ALA A 120 -8.05 -4.57 8.84
N LEU A 121 -8.61 -3.60 8.09
CA LEU A 121 -8.03 -2.27 7.95
C LEU A 121 -8.05 -1.49 9.26
N ALA A 122 -9.09 -1.65 10.09
CA ALA A 122 -9.15 -1.04 11.41
C ALA A 122 -8.00 -1.49 12.31
N LYS A 123 -7.62 -2.78 12.26
CA LYS A 123 -6.43 -3.28 13.00
C LYS A 123 -5.15 -2.59 12.54
N VAL A 124 -4.96 -2.41 11.23
CA VAL A 124 -3.78 -1.73 10.68
C VAL A 124 -3.81 -0.24 11.05
N ALA A 125 -4.95 0.44 10.87
CA ALA A 125 -5.11 1.87 11.17
C ALA A 125 -4.96 2.21 12.66
N LEU A 126 -5.47 1.35 13.54
CA LEU A 126 -5.38 1.48 15.00
C LEU A 126 -4.10 0.86 15.56
N SER A 127 -3.27 0.23 14.73
CA SER A 127 -1.99 -0.30 15.20
C SER A 127 -1.21 0.83 15.86
N ALA A 128 -0.79 0.59 17.10
CA ALA A 128 0.07 1.51 17.79
C ALA A 128 1.40 1.47 17.05
N ALA A 129 1.60 2.39 16.10
CA ALA A 129 2.94 2.82 15.76
C ALA A 129 3.58 3.19 17.10
N ALA A 130 4.64 2.48 17.49
CA ALA A 130 5.26 2.65 18.80
C ALA A 130 5.45 4.16 19.06
N GLY A 131 4.70 4.75 19.98
CA GLY A 131 4.96 6.13 20.45
C GLY A 131 3.93 7.22 20.14
N ALA A 132 2.65 6.92 19.97
CA ALA A 132 1.62 7.98 19.88
C ALA A 132 0.77 8.14 21.15
N ALA A 133 0.60 7.08 21.96
CA ALA A 133 -0.06 7.22 23.26
C ALA A 133 0.91 7.87 24.26
N HIS A 134 0.59 9.09 24.69
CA HIS A 134 1.21 9.82 25.82
C HIS A 134 2.62 10.39 25.66
N GLY A 135 2.89 11.30 24.72
CA GLY A 135 4.01 12.28 24.82
C GLY A 135 5.44 11.70 24.91
N LEU A 136 5.57 10.39 24.96
CA LEU A 136 6.76 9.59 24.92
C LEU A 136 6.82 9.17 23.47
N GLN A 137 7.66 9.86 22.70
CA GLN A 137 8.28 9.20 21.57
C GLN A 137 8.75 7.85 22.12
N SER A 138 8.18 6.75 21.65
CA SER A 138 8.60 5.44 22.14
C SER A 138 10.12 5.40 21.97
N ALA A 139 10.84 4.84 22.93
CA ALA A 139 12.29 4.69 22.80
C ALA A 139 12.64 4.04 21.44
N GLU A 140 11.76 3.17 20.93
CA GLU A 140 11.84 2.56 19.61
C GLU A 140 11.70 3.54 18.42
N ALA A 141 10.81 4.53 18.49
CA ALA A 141 10.65 5.55 17.44
C ALA A 141 11.81 6.56 17.42
N GLN A 142 12.46 6.78 18.57
CA GLN A 142 13.72 7.54 18.63
C GLN A 142 14.88 6.74 18.05
N LEU A 143 14.90 5.43 18.28
CA LEU A 143 15.93 4.52 17.76
C LEU A 143 15.78 4.23 16.26
N ASN A 144 14.56 4.28 15.71
CA ASN A 144 14.31 4.06 14.28
C ASN A 144 13.21 4.98 13.71
N PRO A 145 13.57 6.23 13.37
CA PRO A 145 12.62 7.22 12.86
C PRO A 145 12.05 6.86 11.48
N GLU A 146 12.79 6.09 10.67
CA GLU A 146 12.34 5.64 9.35
C GLU A 146 11.22 4.60 9.46
N LYS A 147 11.39 3.61 10.35
CA LYS A 147 10.34 2.61 10.66
C LYS A 147 9.07 3.28 11.17
N ALA A 148 9.19 4.23 12.11
CA ALA A 148 8.04 4.96 12.64
C ALA A 148 7.34 5.82 11.57
N SER A 149 8.09 6.36 10.61
CA SER A 149 7.55 7.11 9.48
C SER A 149 6.84 6.20 8.48
N PHE A 150 7.42 5.05 8.16
CA PHE A 150 6.80 4.02 7.32
C PHE A 150 5.48 3.51 7.92
N GLU A 151 5.46 3.14 9.21
CA GLU A 151 4.26 2.68 9.90
C GLU A 151 3.14 3.75 9.85
N ARG A 152 3.51 5.03 9.99
CA ARG A 152 2.56 6.14 9.87
C ARG A 152 1.95 6.23 8.46
N VAL A 153 2.74 6.02 7.41
CA VAL A 153 2.24 6.00 6.02
C VAL A 153 1.34 4.79 5.80
N LEU A 154 1.73 3.60 6.28
CA LEU A 154 0.91 2.40 6.18
C LEU A 154 -0.45 2.57 6.90
N ARG A 155 -0.45 3.15 8.10
CA ARG A 155 -1.68 3.51 8.83
C ARG A 155 -2.55 4.47 8.03
N ALA A 156 -1.95 5.50 7.41
CA ALA A 156 -2.69 6.44 6.57
C ALA A 156 -3.32 5.75 5.35
N GLN A 157 -2.59 4.82 4.71
CA GLN A 157 -3.13 4.04 3.60
C GLN A 157 -4.33 3.16 4.04
N ALA A 158 -4.26 2.56 5.23
CA ALA A 158 -5.37 1.78 5.77
C ALA A 158 -6.60 2.66 6.08
N ILE A 159 -6.38 3.88 6.56
CA ILE A 159 -7.43 4.88 6.81
C ILE A 159 -8.12 5.29 5.51
N GLU A 160 -7.35 5.54 4.45
CA GLU A 160 -7.93 5.80 3.13
C GLU A 160 -8.70 4.59 2.60
N GLY A 161 -8.17 3.38 2.83
CA GLY A 161 -8.87 2.14 2.53
C GLY A 161 -10.20 1.99 3.29
N LEU A 162 -10.32 2.46 4.53
CA LEU A 162 -11.60 2.42 5.25
C LEU A 162 -12.67 3.29 4.57
N SER A 163 -12.29 4.37 3.89
CA SER A 163 -13.24 5.26 3.19
C SER A 163 -13.88 4.64 1.94
N THR A 164 -13.28 3.59 1.38
CA THR A 164 -13.84 2.87 0.22
C THR A 164 -14.96 1.92 0.62
N LEU A 165 -15.05 1.56 1.91
CA LEU A 165 -16.00 0.59 2.47
C LEU A 165 -17.27 1.29 2.99
N ARG A 166 -17.99 1.96 2.08
CA ARG A 166 -19.12 2.87 2.42
C ARG A 166 -20.23 2.21 3.25
N GLU A 167 -20.48 0.93 3.03
CA GLU A 167 -21.52 0.18 3.74
C GLU A 167 -21.08 -0.32 5.12
N SER A 168 -19.81 -0.16 5.50
CA SER A 168 -19.31 -0.67 6.78
C SER A 168 -19.55 0.30 7.92
N THR A 169 -20.32 -0.17 8.90
CA THR A 169 -20.54 0.54 10.16
C THR A 169 -19.24 0.62 10.99
N LEU A 170 -18.42 -0.43 10.93
CA LEU A 170 -17.13 -0.48 11.61
C LEU A 170 -16.13 0.52 11.02
N ALA A 171 -16.12 0.70 9.70
CA ALA A 171 -15.28 1.71 9.05
C ALA A 171 -15.63 3.11 9.55
N LYS A 172 -16.92 3.46 9.58
CA LYS A 172 -17.40 4.74 10.10
C LYS A 172 -17.02 4.96 11.57
N ALA A 173 -17.23 3.94 12.42
CA ALA A 173 -16.89 4.01 13.84
C ALA A 173 -15.39 4.20 14.07
N THR A 174 -14.57 3.45 13.33
CA THR A 174 -13.10 3.52 13.41
C THR A 174 -12.58 4.90 12.98
N LEU A 175 -13.08 5.42 11.85
CA LEU A 175 -12.69 6.74 11.35
C LEU A 175 -13.13 7.86 12.30
N SER A 176 -14.34 7.78 12.86
CA SER A 176 -14.84 8.75 13.85
C SER A 176 -13.97 8.77 15.09
N ARG A 177 -13.58 7.59 15.59
CA ARG A 177 -12.67 7.45 16.74
C ARG A 177 -11.30 8.06 16.44
N LEU A 178 -10.68 7.70 15.32
CA LEU A 178 -9.37 8.25 14.92
C LEU A 178 -9.42 9.77 14.72
N ALA A 179 -10.50 10.30 14.15
CA ALA A 179 -10.68 11.74 13.97
C ALA A 179 -10.79 12.49 15.32
N ALA A 180 -11.33 11.85 16.36
CA ALA A 180 -11.52 12.46 17.68
C ALA A 180 -10.32 12.26 18.62
N GLU A 181 -9.78 11.04 18.69
CA GLU A 181 -8.88 10.62 19.76
C GLU A 181 -7.42 10.50 19.33
N GLU A 182 -7.12 10.40 18.03
CA GLU A 182 -5.76 10.13 17.57
C GLU A 182 -4.83 11.31 17.90
N PRO A 183 -3.73 11.09 18.62
CA PRO A 183 -2.82 12.15 19.03
C PRO A 183 -2.02 12.72 17.85
N SER A 184 -1.67 11.89 16.87
CA SER A 184 -0.97 12.32 15.66
C SER A 184 -1.86 13.22 14.80
N LYS A 185 -1.47 14.50 14.66
CA LYS A 185 -2.15 15.48 13.78
C LYS A 185 -2.32 14.95 12.35
N PHE A 186 -1.29 14.29 11.82
CA PHE A 186 -1.29 13.73 10.46
C PHE A 186 -2.34 12.61 10.30
N ILE A 187 -2.35 11.65 11.23
CA ILE A 187 -3.29 10.51 11.16
C ILE A 187 -4.72 11.01 11.41
N ARG A 188 -4.91 11.93 12.37
CA ARG A 188 -6.20 12.55 12.65
C ARG A 188 -6.77 13.28 11.43
N ALA A 189 -5.96 14.12 10.76
CA ALA A 189 -6.38 14.80 9.55
C ALA A 189 -6.75 13.83 8.42
N ARG A 190 -5.98 12.76 8.22
CA ARG A 190 -6.31 11.69 7.26
C ARG A 190 -7.64 11.02 7.61
N ALA A 191 -7.89 10.71 8.89
CA ALA A 191 -9.14 10.10 9.33
C ALA A 191 -10.34 11.01 9.13
N THR A 192 -10.20 12.32 9.40
CA THR A 192 -11.26 13.31 9.12
C THR A 192 -11.60 13.35 7.64
N LEU A 193 -10.61 13.39 6.75
CA LEU A 193 -10.84 13.39 5.30
C LEU A 193 -11.47 12.09 4.82
N ALA A 194 -10.98 10.94 5.28
CA ALA A 194 -11.56 9.64 4.98
C ALA A 194 -13.02 9.53 5.45
N LEU A 195 -13.36 10.11 6.62
CA LEU A 195 -14.73 10.14 7.13
C LEU A 195 -15.65 11.00 6.27
N ARG A 196 -15.18 12.15 5.78
CA ARG A 196 -15.92 13.01 4.83
C ARG A 196 -16.25 12.25 3.54
N VAL A 197 -15.24 11.60 2.95
CA VAL A 197 -15.41 10.76 1.75
C VAL A 197 -16.40 9.61 1.99
N LEU A 198 -16.30 8.94 3.14
CA LEU A 198 -17.22 7.87 3.51
C LEU A 198 -18.66 8.37 3.68
N ASN A 199 -18.85 9.61 4.15
CA ASN A 199 -20.17 10.26 4.24
C ASN A 199 -20.68 10.81 2.89
N GLY A 200 -19.96 10.59 1.80
CA GLY A 200 -20.39 10.97 0.44
C GLY A 200 -19.94 12.36 -0.01
N GLU A 201 -19.08 13.04 0.76
CA GLU A 201 -18.45 14.27 0.28
C GLU A 201 -17.43 13.96 -0.81
N GLU A 202 -17.29 14.86 -1.78
CA GLU A 202 -16.26 14.70 -2.81
C GLU A 202 -14.86 14.73 -2.17
N PRO A 203 -13.94 13.85 -2.61
CA PRO A 203 -12.57 13.88 -2.14
C PRO A 203 -11.95 15.22 -2.53
N VAL A 204 -11.53 15.98 -1.52
CA VAL A 204 -10.84 17.28 -1.69
C VAL A 204 -9.73 17.12 -2.71
N SER A 205 -9.79 17.88 -3.79
CA SER A 205 -8.83 17.80 -4.88
C SER A 205 -7.43 18.13 -4.37
N LEU A 206 -6.39 17.60 -5.03
CA LEU A 206 -5.00 17.95 -4.71
C LEU A 206 -4.79 19.48 -4.74
N LYS A 207 -5.46 20.16 -5.68
CA LYS A 207 -5.41 21.61 -5.82
C LYS A 207 -6.01 22.33 -4.61
N GLU A 208 -7.18 21.92 -4.13
CA GLU A 208 -7.80 22.50 -2.93
C GLU A 208 -6.97 22.23 -1.67
N ARG A 209 -6.30 21.08 -1.58
CA ARG A 209 -5.35 20.80 -0.49
C ARG A 209 -4.14 21.71 -0.53
N ASP A 210 -3.57 21.94 -1.71
CA ASP A 210 -2.44 22.85 -1.88
C ASP A 210 -2.85 24.30 -1.56
N GLU A 211 -4.06 24.70 -1.96
CA GLU A 211 -4.62 26.02 -1.65
C GLU A 211 -4.89 26.21 -0.14
N GLU A 212 -5.45 25.21 0.56
CA GLU A 212 -5.60 25.24 2.02
C GLU A 212 -4.26 25.31 2.75
N GLN A 213 -3.25 24.55 2.30
CA GLN A 213 -1.91 24.58 2.89
C GLN A 213 -1.21 25.93 2.66
N LEU A 214 -1.36 26.50 1.47
CA LEU A 214 -0.86 27.84 1.14
C LEU A 214 -1.54 28.91 2.00
N ALA A 215 -2.87 28.82 2.19
CA ALA A 215 -3.61 29.74 3.05
C ALA A 215 -3.12 29.68 4.51
N HIS A 216 -2.87 28.48 5.04
CA HIS A 216 -2.30 28.30 6.38
C HIS A 216 -0.88 28.89 6.50
N LEU A 217 -0.03 28.72 5.48
CA LEU A 217 1.32 29.30 5.46
C LEU A 217 1.30 30.83 5.42
N VAL A 218 0.40 31.43 4.63
CA VAL A 218 0.23 32.89 4.56
C VAL A 218 -0.26 33.44 5.89
N ASN A 219 -1.27 32.82 6.51
CA ASN A 219 -1.83 33.26 7.79
C ASN A 219 -0.87 33.05 8.98
N SER A 220 0.04 32.06 8.89
CA SER A 220 1.08 31.85 9.91
C SER A 220 2.23 32.87 9.83
N LYS A 221 2.41 33.53 8.68
CA LYS A 221 3.40 34.60 8.49
C LYS A 221 2.88 35.96 8.93
N THR A 222 1.60 36.26 8.69
CA THR A 222 0.98 37.52 9.12
C THR A 222 0.90 37.63 10.64
N THR A 223 0.59 36.52 11.34
CA THR A 223 0.57 36.47 12.81
C THR A 223 1.95 36.52 13.46
N LYS A 224 3.03 36.26 12.71
CA LYS A 224 4.41 36.42 13.18
C LYS A 224 4.95 37.84 13.00
N SER A 225 4.47 38.60 12.01
CA SER A 225 4.93 40.00 11.81
C SER A 225 4.17 41.03 12.64
N GLU A 226 3.15 40.64 13.39
CA GLU A 226 2.44 41.52 14.36
C GLU A 226 3.00 41.41 15.79
N LYS A 227 4.04 40.60 16.01
CA LYS A 227 4.68 40.39 17.32
C LYS A 227 6.15 40.84 17.39
N ASP A 228 6.69 41.39 16.31
CA ASP A 228 7.97 42.10 16.26
C ASP A 228 7.72 43.61 16.14
#